data_AF-A0A6L9QUZ9-F1
#
_entry.id   AF-A0A6L9QUZ9-F1
#
_cell.length_a   1.000
_cell.length_b   1.000
_cell.length_c   1.000
_cell.angle_alpha   90.00
_cell.angle_beta   90.00
_cell.angle_gamma   90.00
#
_symmetry.space_group_name_H-M   'P 1'
#
loop_
_entity.id
_entity.type
_entity.pdbx_description
1 polymer ?
#
loop_
_entity_poly.entity_id
_entity_poly.type
_entity_poly.pdbx_seq_one_letter_code
_entity_poly.pdbx_strand_id
1 'polypeptide(L)'
;MDDYAKAVGTHLGHSEWHTITQEQVDRFADATGDHQWIHTDPERAAAGPFGTTIAHGYLTLSLIPMLAAEIYRVEGLRMGVNYGTEKVRFP
;
A
#
# COMPACT_ATOMS: atom_id res chain seq x y z
N MET A 1 -15.77 -17.76 10.78
CA MET A 1 -16.57 -17.01 9.78
C MET A 1 -17.69 -16.20 10.44
N ASP A 2 -18.43 -16.76 11.40
CA ASP A 2 -19.51 -16.02 12.09
C ASP A 2 -19.04 -14.74 12.79
N ASP A 3 -17.89 -14.79 13.47
CA ASP A 3 -17.35 -13.60 14.16
C ASP A 3 -16.90 -12.51 13.18
N TYR A 4 -16.39 -12.92 12.00
CA TYR A 4 -16.05 -12.00 10.92
C TYR A 4 -17.28 -11.26 10.39
N ALA A 5 -18.37 -11.98 10.15
CA ALA A 5 -19.63 -11.36 9.70
C ALA A 5 -20.24 -10.43 10.76
N LYS A 6 -20.11 -10.76 12.05
CA LYS A 6 -20.61 -9.92 13.16
C LYS A 6 -19.79 -8.65 13.38
N ALA A 7 -18.53 -8.60 12.89
CA ALA A 7 -17.67 -7.44 13.03
C ALA A 7 -17.93 -6.34 11.98
N VAL A 8 -18.92 -6.51 11.10
CA VAL A 8 -19.28 -5.48 10.11
C VAL A 8 -19.64 -4.17 10.81
N GLY A 9 -19.00 -3.07 10.38
CA GLY A 9 -19.22 -1.74 10.93
C GLY A 9 -18.46 -1.43 12.22
N THR A 10 -17.67 -2.37 12.75
CA THR A 10 -16.82 -2.12 13.93
C THR A 10 -15.41 -1.71 13.52
N HIS A 11 -14.71 -1.02 14.42
CA HIS A 11 -13.30 -0.71 14.25
C HIS A 11 -12.46 -1.92 14.69
N LEU A 12 -11.58 -2.41 13.79
CA LEU A 12 -10.77 -3.61 14.02
C LEU A 12 -9.37 -3.31 14.59
N GLY A 13 -8.92 -2.05 14.53
CA GLY A 13 -7.60 -1.63 14.99
C GLY A 13 -6.82 -0.83 13.95
N HIS A 14 -5.54 -0.62 14.24
CA HIS A 14 -4.57 0.06 13.39
C HIS A 14 -3.34 -0.85 13.19
N SER A 15 -2.71 -0.77 12.01
CA SER A 15 -1.39 -1.35 11.81
C SER A 15 -0.34 -0.55 12.57
N GLU A 16 0.87 -1.09 12.68
CA GLU A 16 2.01 -0.27 13.08
C GLU A 16 2.40 0.70 11.95
N TRP A 17 3.26 1.67 12.28
CA TRP A 17 3.83 2.55 11.27
C TRP A 17 4.76 1.77 10.34
N HIS A 18 4.51 1.85 9.03
CA HIS A 18 5.37 1.29 8.01
C HIS A 18 6.17 2.39 7.30
N THR A 19 7.50 2.36 7.42
CA THR A 19 8.37 3.29 6.69
C THR A 19 8.52 2.85 5.24
N ILE A 20 8.21 3.74 4.29
CA ILE A 20 8.49 3.52 2.87
C ILE A 20 9.94 3.84 2.60
N THR A 21 10.67 2.87 2.04
CA THR A 21 12.06 3.02 1.65
C THR A 21 12.20 3.24 0.15
N GLN A 22 13.26 3.93 -0.28
CA GLN A 22 13.57 4.09 -1.70
C GLN A 22 13.71 2.74 -2.41
N GLU A 23 14.29 1.73 -1.76
CA GLU A 23 14.41 0.38 -2.32
C GLU A 23 13.05 -0.27 -2.63
N GLN A 24 12.01 -0.02 -1.82
CA GLN A 24 10.66 -0.50 -2.13
C GLN A 24 10.07 0.23 -3.32
N VAL A 25 10.31 1.55 -3.42
CA VAL A 25 9.87 2.38 -4.55
C VAL A 25 10.54 1.89 -5.85
N ASP A 26 11.85 1.69 -5.83
CA ASP A 26 12.61 1.24 -6.99
C ASP A 26 12.20 -0.17 -7.43
N ARG A 27 12.05 -1.12 -6.49
CA ARG A 27 11.57 -2.47 -6.83
C ARG A 27 10.13 -2.46 -7.37
N PHE A 28 9.30 -1.55 -6.90
CA PHE A 28 7.95 -1.39 -7.45
C PHE A 28 7.99 -0.84 -8.88
N ALA A 29 8.89 0.10 -9.16
CA ALA A 29 9.16 0.58 -10.51
C ALA A 29 9.61 -0.57 -11.42
N ASP A 30 10.56 -1.39 -10.98
CA ASP A 30 11.05 -2.56 -11.74
C ASP A 30 9.92 -3.55 -12.03
N ALA A 31 9.06 -3.82 -11.05
CA ALA A 31 7.96 -4.78 -11.17
C ALA A 31 6.83 -4.29 -12.09
N THR A 32 6.60 -2.98 -12.16
CA THR A 32 5.45 -2.40 -12.88
C THR A 32 5.82 -1.70 -14.18
N GLY A 33 7.11 -1.42 -14.38
CA GLY A 33 7.62 -0.61 -15.49
C GLY A 33 7.51 0.90 -15.27
N ASP A 34 6.90 1.37 -14.17
CA ASP A 34 6.74 2.80 -13.88
C ASP A 34 8.02 3.40 -13.25
N HIS A 35 8.94 3.81 -14.12
CA HIS A 35 10.21 4.45 -13.76
C HIS A 35 10.13 5.98 -13.86
N GLN A 36 8.95 6.57 -13.64
CA GLN A 36 8.83 8.02 -13.65
C GLN A 36 9.79 8.64 -12.61
N TRP A 37 10.59 9.62 -13.04
CA TRP A 37 11.69 10.20 -12.27
C TRP A 37 11.31 10.71 -10.87
N ILE A 38 10.05 11.11 -10.65
CA ILE A 38 9.58 11.53 -9.32
C ILE A 38 9.60 10.39 -8.29
N HIS A 39 9.72 9.15 -8.74
CA HIS A 39 9.83 7.95 -7.90
C HIS A 39 11.27 7.47 -7.79
N THR A 40 12.03 7.47 -8.89
CA THR A 40 13.27 6.69 -9.01
C THR A 40 14.56 7.51 -9.19
N ASP A 41 14.47 8.84 -9.32
CA ASP A 41 15.64 9.71 -9.52
C ASP A 41 15.73 10.76 -8.41
N PRO A 42 16.48 10.49 -7.32
CA PRO A 42 16.60 11.40 -6.18
C PRO A 42 17.17 12.78 -6.53
N GLU A 43 18.16 12.83 -7.42
CA GLU A 43 18.81 14.09 -7.81
C GLU A 43 17.82 14.99 -8.56
N ARG A 44 17.10 14.41 -9.52
CA ARG A 44 16.09 15.15 -10.29
C ARG A 44 14.86 15.48 -9.44
N ALA A 45 14.42 14.55 -8.58
CA ALA A 45 13.29 14.75 -7.68
C ALA A 45 13.53 15.87 -6.66
N ALA A 46 14.76 16.02 -6.19
CA ALA A 46 15.14 17.11 -5.28
C ALA A 46 14.92 18.51 -5.86
N ALA A 47 15.08 18.68 -7.18
CA ALA A 47 14.80 19.93 -7.89
C ALA A 47 13.33 20.07 -8.34
N GLY A 48 12.53 19.01 -8.12
CA GLY A 48 11.14 18.92 -8.54
C GLY A 48 10.14 19.51 -7.54
N PRO A 49 8.84 19.44 -7.86
CA PRO A 49 7.78 20.05 -7.06
C PRO A 49 7.60 19.42 -5.66
N PHE A 50 8.12 18.21 -5.45
CA PHE A 50 8.02 17.47 -4.18
C PHE A 50 9.27 17.58 -3.30
N GLY A 51 10.39 18.10 -3.84
CA GLY A 51 11.66 18.27 -3.12
C GLY A 51 12.40 16.97 -2.76
N THR A 52 11.85 15.82 -3.10
CA THR A 52 12.42 14.47 -2.92
C THR A 52 11.64 13.49 -3.79
N THR A 53 12.13 12.26 -3.92
CA THR A 53 11.33 11.15 -4.45
C THR A 53 10.12 10.89 -3.59
N ILE A 54 9.02 10.50 -4.24
CA ILE A 54 7.78 10.08 -3.58
C ILE A 54 7.42 8.66 -3.99
N ALA A 55 6.69 7.94 -3.14
CA ALA A 55 6.21 6.61 -3.48
C ALA A 55 5.20 6.64 -4.65
N HIS A 56 5.13 5.56 -5.43
CA HIS A 56 4.03 5.36 -6.37
C HIS A 56 2.71 5.30 -5.60
N GLY A 57 1.66 5.96 -6.10
CA GLY A 57 0.32 5.83 -5.49
C GLY A 57 -0.15 4.37 -5.43
N TYR A 58 0.15 3.59 -6.47
CA TYR A 58 -0.17 2.16 -6.52
C TYR A 58 0.69 1.30 -5.58
N LEU A 59 1.92 1.71 -5.24
CA LEU A 59 2.69 1.07 -4.17
C LEU A 59 1.93 1.24 -2.85
N THR A 60 1.55 2.47 -2.49
CA THR A 60 0.77 2.74 -1.28
C THR A 60 -0.53 1.93 -1.22
N LEU A 61 -1.28 1.86 -2.32
CA LEU A 61 -2.50 1.04 -2.39
C LEU A 61 -2.21 -0.45 -2.19
N SER A 62 -1.11 -0.97 -2.75
CA SER A 62 -0.74 -2.37 -2.68
C SER A 62 -0.32 -2.85 -1.28
N LEU A 63 -0.07 -1.93 -0.34
CA LEU A 63 0.29 -2.28 1.05
C LEU A 63 -0.90 -2.72 1.90
N ILE A 64 -2.14 -2.49 1.45
CA ILE A 64 -3.36 -2.81 2.21
C ILE A 64 -3.37 -4.26 2.73
N PRO A 65 -3.05 -5.32 1.95
CA PRO A 65 -3.06 -6.68 2.46
C PRO A 65 -2.02 -6.93 3.55
N MET A 66 -0.85 -6.29 3.45
CA MET A 66 0.22 -6.40 4.44
C MET A 66 -0.21 -5.72 5.76
N LEU A 67 -0.67 -4.47 5.68
CA LEU A 67 -1.12 -3.72 6.86
C LEU A 67 -2.37 -4.33 7.50
N ALA A 68 -3.30 -4.88 6.71
CA ALA A 68 -4.49 -5.54 7.22
C ALA A 68 -4.16 -6.81 8.02
N ALA A 69 -3.11 -7.54 7.64
CA ALA A 69 -2.67 -8.73 8.35
C ALA A 69 -2.11 -8.42 9.76
N GLU A 70 -1.69 -7.19 10.01
CA GLU A 70 -1.31 -6.71 11.36
C GLU A 70 -2.53 -6.40 12.23
N ILE A 71 -3.67 -6.07 11.61
CA ILE A 71 -4.89 -5.63 12.30
C ILE A 71 -5.76 -6.82 12.69
N TYR A 72 -5.97 -7.77 11.78
CA TYR A 72 -6.86 -8.90 12.02
C TYR A 72 -6.46 -10.15 11.26
N ARG A 73 -6.96 -11.28 11.75
CA ARG A 73 -6.86 -12.59 11.08
C ARG A 73 -8.23 -13.26 11.08
N VAL A 74 -8.62 -13.83 9.94
CA VAL A 74 -9.83 -14.65 9.82
C VAL A 74 -9.43 -16.10 9.77
N GLU A 75 -9.85 -16.87 10.77
CA GLU A 75 -9.61 -18.31 10.83
C GLU A 75 -10.51 -19.09 9.87
N GLY A 76 -9.97 -20.18 9.32
CA GLY A 76 -10.72 -21.07 8.40
C GLY A 76 -10.77 -20.61 6.94
N LEU A 77 -10.02 -19.56 6.56
CA LEU A 77 -9.88 -19.17 5.15
C LEU A 77 -8.87 -20.05 4.42
N ARG A 78 -9.26 -20.57 3.25
CA ARG A 78 -8.36 -21.30 2.35
C ARG A 78 -7.54 -20.35 1.44
N MET A 79 -8.14 -19.25 1.01
CA MET A 79 -7.56 -18.27 0.10
C MET A 79 -8.33 -16.94 0.22
N GLY A 80 -7.62 -15.82 0.05
CA GLY A 80 -8.22 -14.50 -0.18
C GLY A 80 -7.71 -13.94 -1.51
N VAL A 81 -8.56 -13.20 -2.21
CA VAL A 81 -8.23 -12.56 -3.49
C VAL A 81 -8.71 -11.12 -3.43
N ASN A 82 -7.90 -10.20 -3.96
CA ASN A 82 -8.33 -8.83 -4.18
C ASN A 82 -9.39 -8.82 -5.30
N TYR A 83 -10.66 -8.64 -4.94
CA TYR A 83 -11.75 -8.56 -5.90
C TYR A 83 -11.65 -7.29 -6.77
N GLY A 84 -11.26 -6.18 -6.15
CA GLY A 84 -11.11 -4.89 -6.80
C GLY A 84 -11.16 -3.77 -5.78
N THR A 85 -11.22 -2.55 -6.29
CA THR A 85 -11.41 -1.33 -5.49
C THR A 85 -12.49 -0.49 -6.14
N GLU A 86 -13.38 0.13 -5.36
CA GLU A 86 -14.28 1.16 -5.89
C GLU A 86 -13.55 2.51 -6.01
N LYS A 87 -13.88 3.49 -5.15
CA LYS A 87 -13.33 4.85 -5.25
C LYS A 87 -12.02 4.97 -4.47
N VAL A 88 -10.89 5.02 -5.20
CA VAL A 88 -9.56 5.32 -4.64
C VAL A 88 -9.14 6.74 -4.99
N ARG A 89 -8.49 7.46 -4.05
CA ARG A 89 -7.92 8.80 -4.24
C ARG A 89 -6.57 8.88 -3.52
N PHE A 90 -5.61 9.57 -4.15
CA PHE A 90 -4.32 9.90 -3.55
C PHE A 90 -4.29 11.43 -3.36
N PRO A 91 -4.36 11.93 -2.12
CA PRO A 91 -4.42 13.35 -1.82
C PRO A 91 -3.08 14.07 -1.99
#